data_AF-A0A061SAL7-F1
#
_entry.id   AF-A0A061SAL7-F1
#
_cell.length_a   1.000
_cell.length_b   1.000
_cell.length_c   1.000
_cell.angle_alpha   90.00
_cell.angle_beta   90.00
_cell.angle_gamma   90.00
#
_symmetry.space_group_name_H-M   'P 1'
#
loop_
_entity.id
_entity.type
_entity.pdbx_description
1 polymer ?
#
loop_
_entity_poly.entity_id
_entity_poly.type
_entity_poly.pdbx_seq_one_letter_code
_entity_poly.pdbx_strand_id
1 'polypeptide(L)' 'MGEHHFLKEVWSPSGGWWCDPKGWRRNTVLVYGAIFAICVPVAYFSNKNESRSQAPRRWIPSMMWNSNIPRTEA' A
#
# COMPACT_ATOMS: atom_id res chain seq x y z
N MET A 1 17.34 32.79 -20.80
CA MET A 1 16.94 31.53 -20.15
C MET A 1 17.25 31.70 -18.67
N GLY A 2 16.23 31.95 -17.85
CA GLY A 2 16.42 32.45 -16.47
C GLY A 2 17.16 31.45 -15.59
N GLU A 3 18.19 31.91 -14.87
CA GLU A 3 18.81 31.11 -13.82
C GLU A 3 17.81 30.93 -12.68
N HIS A 4 17.35 29.69 -12.48
CA HIS A 4 16.59 29.35 -11.29
C HIS A 4 17.56 29.21 -10.12
N HIS A 5 17.67 30.27 -9.30
CA HIS A 5 18.41 30.24 -8.04
C HIS A 5 17.60 29.45 -7.02
N PHE A 6 17.83 28.15 -6.92
CA PHE A 6 17.32 27.34 -5.81
C PHE A 6 18.46 27.03 -4.84
N LEU A 7 18.21 27.31 -3.56
CA LEU A 7 19.16 27.08 -2.48
C LEU A 7 19.34 25.57 -2.29
N LYS A 8 20.51 25.04 -2.64
CA LYS A 8 20.83 23.60 -2.49
C LYS A 8 20.88 23.15 -1.02
N GLU A 9 21.00 24.11 -0.10
CA GLU A 9 21.05 23.88 1.35
C GLU A 9 19.67 23.69 1.97
N VAL A 10 18.60 24.12 1.29
CA VAL A 10 17.24 23.98 1.79
C VAL A 10 16.77 22.55 1.55
N TRP A 11 16.62 21.81 2.64
CA TRP A 11 16.10 20.45 2.62
C TRP A 11 14.64 20.40 3.07
N SER A 12 13.85 19.56 2.41
CA SER A 12 12.46 19.24 2.79
C SER A 12 12.27 17.73 2.77
N PRO A 13 11.47 17.17 3.71
CA PRO A 13 11.22 15.73 3.77
C PRO A 13 10.53 15.17 2.52
N SER A 14 9.76 15.98 1.79
CA SER A 14 9.12 15.59 0.53
C SER A 14 10.01 15.77 -0.71
N GLY A 15 11.22 16.32 -0.54
CA GLY A 15 12.07 16.81 -1.61
C GLY A 15 11.96 18.32 -1.85
N GLY A 16 12.89 18.86 -2.63
CA GLY A 16 12.94 20.25 -3.10
C GLY A 16 12.65 20.41 -4.60
N TRP A 17 13.07 21.55 -5.16
CA TRP A 17 12.82 21.89 -6.56
C TRP A 17 13.54 20.93 -7.53
N TRP A 18 12.81 20.37 -8.50
CA TRP A 18 13.33 19.44 -9.53
C TRP A 18 14.16 18.27 -8.98
N CYS A 19 13.64 17.57 -7.97
CA CYS A 19 14.34 16.43 -7.37
C CYS A 19 14.48 15.23 -8.33
N ASP A 20 15.71 15.01 -8.81
CA ASP A 20 16.12 13.79 -9.50
C ASP A 20 17.28 13.10 -8.74
N PRO A 21 17.00 12.36 -7.66
CA PRO A 21 18.05 11.65 -6.95
C PRO A 21 18.48 10.42 -7.76
N LYS A 22 19.79 10.28 -8.00
CA LYS A 22 20.40 9.18 -8.77
C LYS A 22 19.94 7.77 -8.35
N GLY A 23 19.56 7.60 -7.08
CA GLY A 23 19.13 6.33 -6.48
C GLY A 23 17.61 6.10 -6.40
N TRP A 24 16.78 6.92 -7.06
CA TRP A 24 15.32 6.90 -6.87
C TRP A 24 14.72 5.49 -7.04
N ARG A 25 15.13 4.75 -8.09
CA ARG A 25 14.60 3.40 -8.38
C ARG A 25 14.84 2.42 -7.24
N ARG A 26 16.08 2.38 -6.72
CA ARG A 26 16.46 1.49 -5.61
C ARG A 26 15.66 1.85 -4.36
N ASN A 27 15.56 3.13 -4.04
CA ASN A 27 14.83 3.59 -2.86
C ASN A 27 13.34 3.25 -2.95
N THR A 28 12.73 3.44 -4.12
CA THR A 28 11.34 3.05 -4.38
C THR A 28 11.12 1.55 -4.20
N VAL A 29 12.01 0.72 -4.73
CA VAL A 29 11.93 -0.74 -4.56
C VAL A 29 12.03 -1.14 -3.09
N LEU A 30 12.94 -0.53 -2.32
CA LEU A 30 13.06 -0.80 -0.89
C LEU A 30 11.80 -0.39 -0.11
N VAL A 31 11.25 0.79 -0.41
CA VAL A 31 10.03 1.29 0.25
C VAL A 31 8.84 0.38 -0.07
N TYR A 32 8.61 0.04 -1.34
CA TYR A 32 7.54 -0.90 -1.71
C TYR A 32 7.78 -2.27 -1.08
N GLY A 33 9.01 -2.77 -1.06
CA GLY A 33 9.37 -4.01 -0.40
C GLY A 33 9.00 -4.01 1.08
N ALA A 34 9.30 -2.93 1.81
CA ALA A 34 8.93 -2.76 3.21
C ALA A 34 7.40 -2.69 3.40
N ILE A 35 6.70 -1.95 2.53
CA ILE A 35 5.22 -1.87 2.56
C ILE A 35 4.62 -3.27 2.37
N PHE A 36 5.05 -4.03 1.37
CA PHE A 36 4.55 -5.39 1.14
C PHE A 36 4.88 -6.34 2.29
N ALA A 37 6.10 -6.24 2.84
CA ALA A 37 6.51 -7.05 3.99
C ALA A 37 5.61 -6.83 5.22
N ILE A 38 5.02 -5.65 5.38
CA ILE A 38 4.07 -5.34 6.47
C ILE A 38 2.63 -5.68 6.06
N CYS A 39 2.19 -5.26 4.87
CA CYS A 39 0.80 -5.41 4.44
C CYS A 39 0.39 -6.88 4.24
N VAL A 40 1.27 -7.74 3.72
CA VAL A 40 0.96 -9.16 3.48
C VAL A 40 0.62 -9.91 4.77
N PRO A 41 1.45 -9.90 5.84
CA PRO A 41 1.10 -10.59 7.08
C PRO A 41 -0.12 -9.96 7.77
N VAL A 42 -0.28 -8.63 7.70
CA VAL A 42 -1.48 -7.94 8.22
C VAL A 42 -2.74 -8.41 7.49
N ALA A 43 -2.70 -8.53 6.16
CA ALA A 43 -3.81 -9.04 5.36
C ALA A 43 -4.12 -10.50 5.69
N TYR A 44 -3.10 -11.36 5.86
CA TYR A 44 -3.28 -12.74 6.27
C TYR A 44 -3.93 -12.85 7.66
N PHE A 45 -3.43 -12.08 8.62
CA PHE A 45 -3.99 -12.01 9.96
C PHE A 45 -5.45 -11.52 9.95
N SER A 46 -5.71 -10.43 9.22
CA SER A 46 -7.04 -9.86 9.05
C SER A 46 -8.01 -10.87 8.46
N ASN A 47 -7.60 -11.60 7.41
CA ASN A 47 -8.44 -12.60 6.76
C ASN A 47 -8.77 -13.78 7.70
N LYS A 48 -7.76 -14.27 8.44
CA LYS A 48 -7.95 -15.34 9.43
C LYS A 48 -8.92 -14.95 10.54
N ASN A 49 -8.90 -13.68 10.96
CA ASN A 49 -9.74 -13.17 12.04
C ASN A 49 -11.08 -12.60 11.55
N GLU A 50 -11.30 -12.53 10.24
CA GLU A 50 -12.56 -12.02 9.69
C GLU A 50 -13.68 -13.03 9.95
N SER A 51 -14.68 -12.61 10.74
CA SER A 51 -15.90 -13.35 11.02
C SER A 51 -17.11 -12.53 10.57
N ARG A 52 -18.05 -13.18 9.89
CA ARG A 52 -19.29 -12.55 9.40
C ARG A 52 -20.50 -13.26 9.99
N SER A 53 -21.42 -12.49 10.56
CA SER A 53 -22.68 -13.04 11.08
C SER A 53 -23.70 -13.38 9.98
N GLN A 54 -23.54 -12.84 8.77
CA GLN A 54 -24.48 -12.97 7.67
C GLN A 54 -23.73 -13.22 6.36
N ALA A 55 -24.34 -14.02 5.49
CA ALA A 55 -23.81 -14.29 4.16
C ALA A 55 -23.91 -13.05 3.25
N PRO A 56 -22.96 -12.84 2.32
CA PRO A 56 -23.04 -11.78 1.35
C PRO A 56 -24.30 -11.92 0.48
N ARG A 57 -25.12 -10.86 0.40
CA ARG A 57 -26.31 -10.81 -0.49
C ARG A 57 -25.97 -10.63 -1.97
N ARG A 58 -24.76 -10.17 -2.26
CA ARG A 58 -24.22 -9.94 -3.60
C ARG A 58 -22.75 -10.31 -3.61
N TRP A 59 -22.19 -10.49 -4.81
CA TRP A 59 -20.77 -10.73 -4.96
C TRP A 59 -19.95 -9.55 -4.40
N ILE A 60 -18.92 -9.86 -3.61
CA ILE A 60 -17.95 -8.90 -3.08
C ILE A 60 -16.53 -9.45 -3.29
N PRO A 61 -15.51 -8.59 -3.52
CA PRO A 61 -14.16 -9.06 -3.84
C PRO A 61 -13.54 -9.98 -2.78
N SER A 62 -13.84 -9.75 -1.50
CA SER A 62 -13.31 -10.57 -0.40
C SER A 62 -13.73 -12.04 -0.48
N MET A 63 -14.74 -12.39 -1.26
CA MET A 63 -15.12 -13.78 -1.55
C MET A 63 -14.05 -14.58 -2.29
N MET A 64 -13.10 -13.93 -2.96
CA MET A 64 -12.04 -14.62 -3.70
C MET A 64 -10.92 -15.14 -2.79
N TRP A 65 -10.73 -14.54 -1.62
CA TRP A 65 -9.60 -14.85 -0.74
C TRP A 65 -9.98 -15.13 0.71
N ASN A 66 -11.22 -14.86 1.12
CA ASN A 66 -11.69 -15.19 2.45
C ASN A 66 -12.46 -16.52 2.47
N SER A 67 -11.95 -17.48 3.23
CA SER A 67 -12.56 -18.80 3.45
C SER A 67 -13.66 -18.81 4.53
N ASN A 68 -13.72 -17.82 5.42
CA ASN A 68 -14.63 -17.73 6.57
C ASN A 68 -15.99 -17.10 6.21
N ILE A 69 -16.46 -17.29 4.98
CA ILE A 69 -17.72 -16.72 4.53
C ILE A 69 -18.86 -17.69 4.86
N PRO A 70 -19.88 -17.27 5.64
CA PRO A 70 -21.02 -18.12 5.90
C PRO A 70 -21.76 -18.41 4.59
N ARG A 71 -22.19 -19.66 4.43
CA ARG A 71 -22.97 -20.10 3.26
C ARG A 71 -24.30 -19.36 3.27
N THR A 72 -24.70 -18.83 2.12
CA THR A 72 -26.07 -18.34 1.93
C THR A 72 -27.00 -19.53 2.07
N GLU A 73 -27.85 -19.53 3.10
CA GLU A 73 -28.91 -20.52 3.24
C GLU A 73 -29.85 -20.38 2.04
N ALA A 74 -30.14 -21.50 1.37
CA ALA A 74 -30.96 -21.57 0.16
C ALA A 74 -32.46 -21.48 0.50
#